data_AF-A0A954ZFH8-F1
#
_entry.id   AF-A0A954ZFH8-F1
#
_cell.length_a   1.000
_cell.length_b   1.000
_cell.length_c   1.000
_cell.angle_alpha   90.00
_cell.angle_beta   90.00
_cell.angle_gamma   90.00
#
_symmetry.space_group_name_H-M   'P 1'
#
loop_
_entity.id
_entity.type
_entity.pdbx_description
1 polymer ?
#
loop_
_entity_poly.entity_id
_entity_poly.type
_entity_poly.pdbx_seq_one_letter_code
_entity_poly.pdbx_strand_id
1 'polypeptide(L)' 'MWHALPLIVIISLVYGATRHELMRPILEHAIRFGWWMICFMLILFVIIFIASRNL' A
#
# COMPACT_ATOMS: atom_id res chain seq x y z
N MET A 1 4.45 13.23 9.44
CA MET A 1 3.71 12.20 8.67
C MET A 1 4.63 11.50 7.65
N TRP A 2 5.83 11.10 8.03
CA TRP A 2 6.81 10.41 7.15
C TRP A 2 6.95 8.92 7.49
N HIS A 3 6.42 8.47 8.63
CA HIS A 3 6.59 7.11 9.15
C HIS A 3 5.77 6.04 8.42
N ALA A 4 4.71 6.42 7.69
CA ALA A 4 3.88 5.47 6.95
C ALA A 4 4.61 4.90 5.72
N LEU A 5 5.38 5.74 5.01
CA LEU A 5 6.15 5.34 3.84
C LEU A 5 7.13 4.18 4.08
N PRO A 6 8.03 4.23 5.09
CA PRO A 6 8.95 3.13 5.35
C PRO A 6 8.22 1.86 5.82
N LEU A 7 7.13 2.00 6.58
CA LEU A 7 6.33 0.85 7.03
C LEU A 7 5.70 0.10 5.86
N ILE A 8 5.15 0.82 4.89
CA ILE A 8 4.54 0.22 3.69
C ILE A 8 5.59 -0.55 2.89
N VAL A 9 6.75 0.08 2.67
CA VAL A 9 7.86 -0.54 1.93
C VAL A 9 8.35 -1.80 2.64
N ILE A 10 8.56 -1.74 3.97
CA ILE A 10 9.05 -2.88 4.76
C ILE A 10 8.05 -4.04 4.74
N ILE A 11 6.75 -3.77 4.94
CA ILE A 11 5.71 -4.81 4.96
C ILE A 11 5.61 -5.50 3.58
N SER A 12 5.62 -4.73 2.50
CA SER A 12 5.57 -5.28 1.14
C SER A 12 6.81 -6.11 0.80
N LEU A 13 7.99 -5.71 1.27
CA LEU A 13 9.25 -6.43 1.02
C LEU A 13 9.32 -7.74 1.82
N VAL A 14 8.95 -7.72 3.11
CA VAL A 14 8.90 -8.91 3.97
C VAL A 14 7.89 -9.92 3.45
N TYR A 15 6.69 -9.48 3.06
CA TYR A 15 5.67 -10.38 2.50
C TYR A 15 6.12 -11.05 1.20
N GLY A 16 6.86 -10.33 0.36
CA GLY A 16 7.44 -10.87 -0.87
C GLY A 16 8.61 -11.83 -0.62
N ALA A 17 9.48 -11.52 0.35
CA ALA A 17 10.67 -12.31 0.67
C ALA A 17 10.36 -13.71 1.23
N THR A 18 9.22 -13.90 1.91
CA THR A 18 8.89 -15.19 2.55
C THR A 18 8.38 -16.25 1.56
N ARG A 19 8.07 -15.91 0.30
CA ARG A 19 7.32 -16.82 -0.59
C ARG A 19 8.01 -17.24 -1.89
N HIS A 20 9.02 -16.54 -2.40
CA HIS A 20 9.62 -16.90 -3.70
C HIS A 20 11.13 -16.63 -3.77
N GLU A 21 11.88 -17.60 -4.29
CA GLU A 21 13.36 -17.61 -4.41
C GLU A 21 13.88 -16.77 -5.60
N LEU A 22 12.99 -16.05 -6.30
CA LEU A 22 13.29 -15.23 -7.48
C LEU A 22 12.89 -13.77 -7.24
N MET A 23 13.85 -12.85 -7.36
CA MET A 23 13.71 -11.42 -7.02
C MET A 23 12.62 -10.67 -7.81
N ARG A 24 12.37 -11.08 -9.06
CA ARG A 24 11.42 -10.42 -9.98
C ARG A 24 9.94 -10.56 -9.55
N PRO A 25 9.41 -11.77 -9.30
CA PRO A 25 8.02 -11.93 -8.85
C PRO A 25 7.74 -11.28 -7.49
N ILE A 26 8.75 -11.16 -6.61
CA ILE A 26 8.65 -10.46 -5.33
C ILE A 26 8.28 -8.98 -5.56
N LEU A 27 9.00 -8.31 -6.44
CA LEU A 27 8.81 -6.89 -6.70
C LEU A 27 7.47 -6.62 -7.39
N GLU A 28 7.05 -7.46 -8.34
CA GLU A 28 5.74 -7.33 -8.97
C GLU A 28 4.58 -7.52 -7.97
N HIS A 29 4.69 -8.50 -7.08
CA HIS A 29 3.66 -8.71 -6.04
C HIS A 29 3.67 -7.60 -5.00
N ALA A 30 4.84 -7.13 -4.57
CA ALA A 30 4.98 -5.99 -3.66
C ALA A 30 4.36 -4.72 -4.24
N ILE A 31 4.63 -4.41 -5.52
CA ILE A 31 4.05 -3.25 -6.21
C ILE A 31 2.53 -3.39 -6.34
N ARG A 32 2.03 -4.57 -6.73
CA ARG A 32 0.58 -4.81 -6.83
C ARG A 32 -0.11 -4.63 -5.48
N PHE A 33 0.51 -5.11 -4.41
CA PHE A 33 -0.03 -4.96 -3.05
C PHE A 33 0.03 -3.50 -2.57
N GLY A 34 1.14 -2.81 -2.82
CA GLY A 34 1.28 -1.38 -2.54
C GLY A 34 0.25 -0.53 -3.30
N TRP A 35 -0.02 -0.87 -4.56
CA TRP A 35 -1.05 -0.20 -5.36
C TRP A 35 -2.45 -0.36 -4.74
N TRP A 36 -2.82 -1.57 -4.34
CA TRP A 36 -4.09 -1.83 -3.65
C TRP A 36 -4.22 -1.05 -2.34
N MET A 37 -3.14 -0.97 -1.56
CA MET A 37 -3.12 -0.20 -0.33
C MET A 37 -3.34 1.29 -0.56
N ILE A 38 -2.65 1.87 -1.56
CA ILE A 38 -2.81 3.29 -1.92
C ILE A 38 -4.22 3.56 -2.42
N CYS A 39 -4.75 2.72 -3.32
CA CYS A 39 -6.13 2.82 -3.80
C CYS A 39 -7.14 2.81 -2.64
N PHE A 40 -6.98 1.90 -1.68
CA PHE A 40 -7.86 1.80 -0.53
C PHE A 40 -7.81 3.07 0.35
N MET A 41 -6.61 3.56 0.67
CA MET A 41 -6.47 4.80 1.46
C MET A 41 -7.07 6.01 0.73
N LEU A 42 -6.93 6.08 -0.60
CA LEU A 42 -7.44 7.18 -1.42
C LEU A 42 -8.98 7.15 -1.48
N ILE A 43 -9.59 5.96 -1.57
CA ILE A 43 -11.05 5.80 -1.49
C ILE A 43 -11.57 6.33 -0.15
N LEU A 44 -10.96 5.92 0.97
CA LEU A 44 -11.37 6.42 2.29
C LEU A 44 -11.21 7.94 2.42
N PHE A 45 -10.11 8.49 1.90
CA PHE A 45 -9.90 9.93 1.87
C PHE A 45 -11.00 10.66 1.10
N VAL A 46 -11.37 10.17 -0.08
CA VAL A 46 -12.44 10.77 -0.89
C VAL A 46 -13.79 10.72 -0.17
N ILE A 47 -14.12 9.59 0.46
CA ILE A 47 -15.36 9.44 1.24
C ILE A 47 -15.41 10.46 2.37
N ILE A 48 -14.33 10.57 3.17
CA ILE A 48 -14.23 11.52 4.28
C ILE A 48 -14.28 12.96 3.78
N PHE A 49 -13.58 13.27 2.69
CA PHE A 49 -13.56 14.61 2.09
C PHE A 49 -14.96 15.04 1.64
N ILE A 50 -15.69 14.15 0.97
CA ILE A 50 -17.08 14.42 0.55
C ILE A 50 -17.98 14.56 1.77
N ALA A 51 -17.87 13.66 2.75
CA ALA A 51 -18.66 13.75 3.99
C ALA A 51 -18.41 15.07 4.74
N SER A 52 -17.14 15.50 4.84
CA SER A 52 -16.75 16.76 5.47
C SER A 52 -17.21 17.99 4.70
N ARG A 53 -17.46 17.89 3.39
CA ARG A 53 -18.02 19.01 2.59
C ARG A 53 -19.53 19.14 2.72
N ASN A 54 -20.21 18.08 3.14
CA ASN A 54 -21.67 18.03 3.33
C ASN A 54 -22.11 18.28 4.79
N LEU A 55 -21.15 18.45 5.71
CA LEU A 55 -21.34 18.86 7.12
C LEU A 55 -20.95 20.33 7.28
#